data_AF-A0ABD3M9U5-F1
#
_entry.id   AF-A0ABD3M9U5-F1
#
_cell.length_a   1.000
_cell.length_b   1.000
_cell.length_c   1.000
_cell.angle_alpha   90.00
_cell.angle_beta   90.00
_cell.angle_gamma   90.00
#
_symmetry.space_group_name_H-M   'P 1'
#
loop_
_entity.id
_entity.type
_entity.pdbx_description
1 polymer ?
#
loop_
_entity_poly.entity_id
_entity_poly.type
_entity_poly.pdbx_seq_one_letter_code
_entity_poly.pdbx_strand_id
1 'polypeptide(L)'
;MARKMNDDDDDEAIIAIQRDERDSMAAIFAEDFLHLSPDPDHAVDGADAESVVNKAVVVPISYAIRLVGQTSSLSSSSPPWCVDGGDMQGNNSLSDVTTSTTATHHHRRRRRRRLPPPIHELALGITFPPDYPHHSPPQFHVHYTNTTKFAKLHPLQEEAMLQCAINVAASSSSSSNYNQTDEGEGMMPCAYDCVLAVQEFLHQGGLDQACLLSTLLSSAEDCLAHIISYLVTSIDDIDTICTSLPLIYRKESNVIKSNVVWRELCARRWKTKWGFENRWKKYLDEFSMMTTMQQPSASTTAPTSSSTTSTKTKHSVDAQQYFWMNAYNHEEADASRTHLTRVELQTMIFDYRTWFSISSLLNQPENMRDVLPSGLKMSLAKDVVFLSAAAAAAAAAGISTSLGGSISSHNSALCNLMWEGSTNDGRYDDHGAITGIDLMKPSSLSTAVTLERLVVGRLPNWGWELRGTNSIFRALGDGNNNNRHIEGGATTDDEDDKLWEDLTSNMIIQERQGWITTNNRTRWETNYREIPDDEDCKILDW
;
A
#
# COMPACT_ATOMS: atom_id res chain seq x y z
N MET A 1 15.78 -56.19 12.41
CA MET A 1 15.77 -56.97 11.16
C MET A 1 14.42 -56.91 10.44
N ALA A 2 13.27 -57.01 11.12
CA ALA A 2 11.95 -56.89 10.47
C ALA A 2 11.60 -55.49 9.88
N ARG A 3 12.19 -54.39 10.37
CA ARG A 3 11.98 -53.03 9.79
C ARG A 3 12.71 -52.77 8.47
N LYS A 4 13.72 -53.58 8.13
CA LYS A 4 14.56 -53.33 6.95
C LYS A 4 14.06 -54.07 5.70
N MET A 5 13.05 -54.92 5.84
CA MET A 5 12.45 -55.63 4.70
C MET A 5 11.30 -54.84 4.05
N ASN A 6 10.75 -53.81 4.71
CA ASN A 6 9.70 -52.99 4.10
C ASN A 6 10.27 -51.86 3.22
N ASP A 7 11.43 -51.32 3.56
CA ASP A 7 12.03 -50.19 2.83
C ASP A 7 12.43 -50.58 1.38
N ASP A 8 12.81 -51.83 1.13
CA ASP A 8 13.23 -52.29 -0.21
C ASP A 8 12.04 -52.44 -1.19
N ASP A 9 10.85 -52.80 -0.70
CA ASP A 9 9.63 -52.93 -1.51
C ASP A 9 9.07 -51.54 -1.90
N ASP A 10 9.19 -50.56 -1.01
CA ASP A 10 8.75 -49.18 -1.25
C ASP A 10 9.61 -48.49 -2.32
N ASP A 11 10.93 -48.71 -2.32
CA ASP A 11 11.84 -48.17 -3.34
C ASP A 11 11.52 -48.70 -4.75
N GLU A 12 11.18 -49.99 -4.89
CA GLU A 12 10.80 -50.57 -6.19
C GLU A 12 9.46 -50.02 -6.70
N ALA A 13 8.49 -49.82 -5.81
CA ALA A 13 7.21 -49.20 -6.15
C ALA A 13 7.40 -47.75 -6.62
N ILE A 14 8.26 -46.98 -5.94
CA ILE A 14 8.59 -45.60 -6.33
C ILE A 14 9.23 -45.57 -7.73
N ILE A 15 10.20 -46.44 -7.99
CA ILE A 15 10.86 -46.52 -9.29
C ILE A 15 9.86 -46.91 -10.38
N ALA A 16 8.91 -47.82 -10.10
CA ALA A 16 7.86 -48.21 -11.04
C ALA A 16 6.96 -47.03 -11.41
N ILE A 17 6.53 -46.22 -10.44
CA ILE A 17 5.72 -45.01 -10.67
C ILE A 17 6.49 -44.00 -11.52
N GLN A 18 7.76 -43.76 -11.20
CA GLN A 18 8.61 -42.83 -11.97
C GLN A 18 8.81 -43.27 -13.43
N ARG A 19 8.98 -44.58 -13.66
CA ARG A 19 9.08 -45.15 -15.01
C ARG A 19 7.77 -45.03 -15.77
N ASP A 20 6.66 -45.35 -15.13
CA ASP A 20 5.32 -45.25 -15.74
C ASP A 20 5.00 -43.81 -16.16
N GLU A 21 5.30 -42.83 -15.30
CA GLU A 21 5.11 -41.41 -15.65
C GLU A 21 6.06 -40.99 -16.79
N ARG A 22 7.35 -41.38 -16.75
CA ARG A 22 8.30 -41.11 -17.84
C ARG A 22 7.81 -41.68 -19.17
N ASP A 23 7.35 -42.93 -19.17
CA ASP A 23 6.92 -43.64 -20.38
C ASP A 23 5.62 -43.06 -20.92
N SER A 24 4.70 -42.67 -20.03
CA SER A 24 3.51 -41.90 -20.38
C SER A 24 3.87 -40.57 -21.04
N MET A 25 4.85 -39.84 -20.50
CA MET A 25 5.35 -38.59 -21.07
C MET A 25 6.03 -38.81 -22.43
N ALA A 26 6.78 -39.89 -22.60
CA ALA A 26 7.36 -40.28 -23.89
C ALA A 26 6.28 -40.63 -24.93
N ALA A 27 5.18 -41.27 -24.52
CA ALA A 27 4.08 -41.58 -25.41
C ALA A 27 3.28 -40.33 -25.83
N ILE A 28 3.02 -39.42 -24.89
CA ILE A 28 2.28 -38.16 -25.13
C ILE A 28 3.11 -37.20 -26.00
N PHE A 29 4.41 -37.07 -25.71
CA PHE A 29 5.32 -36.14 -26.39
C PHE A 29 6.33 -36.86 -27.30
N ALA A 30 5.88 -37.85 -28.06
CA ALA A 30 6.76 -38.77 -28.81
C ALA A 30 7.78 -38.07 -29.74
N GLU A 31 7.42 -36.94 -30.36
CA GLU A 31 8.32 -36.19 -31.26
C GLU A 31 9.25 -35.21 -30.51
N ASP A 32 8.90 -34.87 -29.27
CA ASP A 32 9.54 -33.84 -28.47
C ASP A 32 10.33 -34.39 -27.28
N PHE A 33 10.20 -35.68 -26.99
CA PHE A 33 10.85 -36.35 -25.88
C PHE A 33 12.35 -36.57 -26.13
N LEU A 34 13.17 -36.22 -25.15
CA LEU A 34 14.63 -36.32 -25.17
C LEU A 34 15.09 -37.13 -23.95
N HIS A 35 15.76 -38.26 -24.19
CA HIS A 35 16.39 -39.03 -23.13
C HIS A 35 17.67 -38.32 -22.64
N LEU A 36 17.75 -38.03 -21.34
CA LEU A 36 18.94 -37.46 -20.71
C LEU A 36 19.75 -38.52 -19.95
N SER A 37 19.06 -39.47 -19.31
CA SER A 37 19.71 -40.62 -18.66
C SER A 37 20.05 -41.72 -19.69
N PRO A 38 21.19 -42.42 -19.54
CA PRO A 38 21.51 -43.59 -20.35
C PRO A 38 20.47 -44.68 -20.07
N ASP A 39 19.98 -45.32 -21.14
CA ASP A 39 18.95 -46.34 -21.06
C ASP A 39 19.45 -47.55 -20.24
N PRO A 40 18.86 -47.84 -19.07
CA PRO A 40 19.30 -48.96 -18.24
C PRO A 40 19.16 -50.31 -18.95
N ASP A 41 18.25 -50.43 -19.92
CA ASP A 41 17.98 -51.69 -20.62
C ASP A 41 18.98 -51.97 -21.76
N HIS A 42 19.88 -51.01 -22.04
CA HIS A 42 20.97 -51.16 -23.01
C HIS A 42 22.35 -51.39 -22.37
N ALA A 43 22.41 -51.76 -21.08
CA ALA A 43 23.63 -52.26 -20.47
C ALA A 43 24.09 -53.52 -21.22
N VAL A 44 25.16 -53.34 -22.01
CA VAL A 44 25.77 -54.32 -22.89
C VAL A 44 25.97 -55.65 -22.18
N ASP A 45 25.35 -56.69 -22.73
CA ASP A 45 25.29 -58.10 -22.29
C ASP A 45 26.66 -58.82 -22.38
N GLY A 46 27.75 -58.16 -22.01
CA GLY A 46 29.11 -58.54 -22.43
C GLY A 46 30.24 -58.20 -21.47
N ALA A 47 30.03 -58.29 -20.16
CA ALA A 47 31.15 -58.27 -19.19
C ALA A 47 30.94 -59.33 -18.10
N ASP A 48 31.87 -60.27 -18.05
CA ASP A 48 31.91 -61.40 -17.12
C ASP A 48 31.65 -60.98 -15.67
N ALA A 49 30.64 -61.62 -15.10
CA ALA A 49 30.20 -61.44 -13.74
C ALA A 49 31.18 -62.09 -12.76
N GLU A 50 31.99 -61.28 -12.08
CA GLU A 50 32.39 -61.59 -10.71
C GLU A 50 32.95 -60.34 -10.02
N SER A 51 32.52 -60.12 -8.77
CA SER A 51 33.01 -59.09 -7.84
C SER A 51 32.60 -57.65 -8.16
N VAL A 52 31.47 -57.22 -7.57
CA VAL A 52 31.41 -56.16 -6.53
C VAL A 52 29.93 -55.94 -6.14
N VAL A 53 29.55 -56.41 -4.94
CA VAL A 53 28.29 -56.01 -4.28
C VAL A 53 28.49 -54.60 -3.72
N ASN A 54 28.55 -53.60 -4.60
CA ASN A 54 28.39 -52.21 -4.20
C ASN A 54 26.94 -51.84 -4.48
N LYS A 55 26.28 -51.26 -3.47
CA LYS A 55 24.97 -50.61 -3.55
C LYS A 55 24.78 -50.02 -4.95
N ALA A 56 23.84 -50.57 -5.71
CA ALA A 56 23.46 -50.02 -7.01
C ALA A 56 23.17 -48.53 -6.79
N VAL A 57 24.00 -47.67 -7.38
CA VAL A 57 23.77 -46.23 -7.37
C VAL A 57 22.51 -46.05 -8.22
N VAL A 58 21.36 -45.86 -7.57
CA VAL A 58 20.10 -45.58 -8.25
C VAL A 58 20.30 -44.30 -9.04
N VAL A 59 20.41 -44.43 -10.36
CA VAL A 59 20.56 -43.28 -11.26
C VAL A 59 19.21 -42.59 -11.34
N PRO A 60 19.11 -41.29 -11.02
CA PRO A 60 17.86 -40.55 -11.15
C PRO A 60 17.29 -40.66 -12.57
N ILE A 61 15.98 -40.82 -12.67
CA ILE A 61 15.28 -40.77 -13.95
C ILE A 61 15.22 -39.30 -14.40
N SER A 62 15.91 -39.01 -15.49
CA SER A 62 15.97 -37.68 -16.09
C SER A 62 15.66 -37.74 -17.58
N TYR A 63 14.80 -36.83 -18.03
CA TYR A 63 14.46 -36.63 -19.43
C TYR A 63 14.17 -35.15 -19.68
N ALA A 64 14.02 -34.76 -20.94
CA ALA A 64 13.58 -33.43 -21.30
C ALA A 64 12.49 -33.48 -22.36
N ILE A 65 11.60 -32.49 -22.35
CA ILE A 65 10.55 -32.33 -23.37
C ILE A 65 10.79 -31.03 -24.10
N ARG A 66 10.94 -31.11 -25.43
CA ARG A 66 11.07 -29.94 -26.28
C ARG A 66 9.79 -29.10 -26.18
N LEU A 67 9.97 -27.80 -25.98
CA LEU A 67 8.88 -26.85 -25.83
C LEU A 67 8.49 -26.36 -27.22
N VAL A 68 7.43 -26.92 -27.78
CA VAL A 68 6.92 -26.47 -29.07
C VAL A 68 6.02 -25.26 -28.83
N GLY A 69 6.49 -24.09 -29.26
CA GLY A 69 5.58 -22.98 -29.48
C GLY A 69 4.71 -23.35 -30.68
N GLN A 70 3.41 -23.59 -30.48
CA GLN A 70 2.49 -23.67 -31.61
C GLN A 70 2.61 -22.37 -32.39
N THR A 71 3.30 -22.41 -33.53
CA THR A 71 3.21 -21.37 -34.54
C THR A 71 1.84 -21.54 -35.18
N SER A 72 0.81 -21.05 -34.49
CA SER A 72 -0.51 -20.90 -35.09
C SER A 72 -0.29 -20.12 -36.39
N SER A 73 -0.62 -20.75 -37.50
CA SER A 73 -0.50 -20.24 -38.87
C SER A 73 -1.54 -19.14 -39.17
N LEU A 74 -1.86 -18.31 -38.16
CA LEU A 74 -2.73 -17.15 -38.30
C LEU A 74 -1.87 -15.94 -38.65
N SER A 75 -2.00 -15.54 -39.91
CA SER A 75 -1.59 -14.29 -40.55
C SER A 75 -0.94 -13.24 -39.63
N SER A 76 0.32 -12.93 -39.95
CA SER A 76 1.06 -11.79 -39.45
C SER A 76 0.32 -10.46 -39.64
N SER A 77 -0.23 -9.91 -38.57
CA SER A 77 -0.26 -8.46 -38.39
C SER A 77 0.75 -8.11 -37.31
N SER A 78 1.93 -7.65 -37.72
CA SER A 78 2.92 -7.13 -36.79
C SER A 78 2.35 -5.93 -36.02
N PRO A 79 2.70 -5.76 -34.73
CA PRO A 79 2.30 -4.56 -33.98
C PRO A 79 2.99 -3.29 -34.54
N PRO A 80 2.41 -2.09 -34.36
CA PRO A 80 2.68 -0.91 -35.19
C PRO A 80 4.05 -0.24 -35.01
N TRP A 81 4.93 -0.78 -34.15
CA TRP A 81 6.20 -0.15 -33.80
C TRP A 81 7.41 -0.69 -34.57
N CYS A 82 7.20 -1.64 -35.48
CA CYS A 82 8.20 -2.09 -36.45
C CYS A 82 7.97 -1.44 -37.82
N VAL A 83 8.08 -0.10 -37.90
CA VAL A 83 8.22 0.59 -39.19
C VAL A 83 9.71 0.71 -39.49
N ASP A 84 10.16 -0.05 -40.49
CA ASP A 84 11.47 0.08 -41.10
C ASP A 84 11.53 1.45 -41.79
N GLY A 85 12.44 2.31 -41.31
CA GLY A 85 12.64 3.66 -41.86
C GLY A 85 13.21 3.58 -43.27
N GLY A 86 12.34 3.54 -44.27
CA GLY A 86 12.68 3.69 -45.67
C GLY A 86 13.11 5.11 -45.98
N ASP A 87 14.30 5.24 -46.57
CA ASP A 87 14.86 6.48 -47.10
C ASP A 87 13.90 7.16 -48.08
N MET A 88 13.38 8.33 -47.69
CA MET A 88 12.82 9.33 -48.60
C MET A 88 13.72 10.56 -48.58
N GLN A 89 14.65 10.65 -49.53
CA GLN A 89 15.34 11.88 -49.86
C GLN A 89 14.43 12.77 -50.70
N GLY A 90 13.81 13.75 -50.05
CA GLY A 90 13.25 14.94 -50.69
C GLY A 90 14.24 16.10 -50.60
N ASN A 91 14.60 16.64 -51.75
CA ASN A 91 15.37 17.88 -51.90
C ASN A 91 14.70 19.05 -51.19
N ASN A 92 15.48 19.87 -50.46
CA ASN A 92 15.42 21.33 -50.57
C ASN A 92 16.60 22.02 -49.86
N SER A 93 17.12 23.03 -50.56
CA SER A 93 18.29 23.86 -50.29
C SER A 93 18.07 24.98 -49.25
N LEU A 94 19.20 25.58 -48.85
CA LEU A 94 19.45 26.84 -48.11
C LEU A 94 19.36 26.74 -46.58
N SER A 95 20.30 27.24 -45.77
CA SER A 95 21.53 28.03 -45.99
C SER A 95 22.39 28.02 -44.71
N ASP A 96 23.69 28.18 -44.91
CA ASP A 96 24.80 28.44 -43.99
C ASP A 96 24.51 28.90 -42.55
N VAL A 97 25.24 28.32 -41.59
CA VAL A 97 26.24 29.01 -40.75
C VAL A 97 27.22 27.97 -40.20
N THR A 98 28.50 28.20 -40.49
CA THR A 98 29.69 27.45 -40.07
C THR A 98 29.95 27.54 -38.57
N THR A 99 30.21 26.40 -37.93
CA THR A 99 31.27 26.31 -36.90
C THR A 99 31.84 24.89 -36.89
N SER A 100 33.15 24.83 -37.16
CA SER A 100 33.96 23.63 -37.19
C SER A 100 34.20 23.14 -35.77
N THR A 101 33.85 21.89 -35.48
CA THR A 101 34.49 21.13 -34.40
C THR A 101 34.67 19.70 -34.90
N THR A 102 35.94 19.29 -34.98
CA THR A 102 36.40 17.96 -35.37
C THR A 102 35.84 16.90 -34.41
N ALA A 103 34.76 16.24 -34.83
CA ALA A 103 34.23 15.06 -34.16
C ALA A 103 34.80 13.81 -34.83
N THR A 104 35.54 13.04 -34.04
CA THR A 104 36.04 11.70 -34.38
C THR A 104 34.87 10.77 -34.70
N HIS A 105 34.89 10.22 -35.92
CA HIS A 105 33.97 9.19 -36.39
C HIS A 105 34.12 7.91 -35.55
N HIS A 106 33.36 7.80 -34.46
CA HIS A 106 33.09 6.51 -33.85
C HIS A 106 32.09 5.76 -34.74
N HIS A 107 32.59 4.75 -35.46
CA HIS A 107 31.77 3.70 -36.03
C HIS A 107 30.87 3.12 -34.94
N ARG A 108 29.62 3.56 -34.91
CA ARG A 108 28.53 2.95 -34.15
C ARG A 108 28.38 1.53 -34.71
N ARG A 109 29.11 0.57 -34.13
CA ARG A 109 28.87 -0.86 -34.31
C ARG A 109 27.38 -1.05 -34.04
N ARG A 110 26.59 -1.26 -35.11
CA ARG A 110 25.24 -1.82 -35.00
C ARG A 110 25.39 -3.09 -34.17
N ARG A 111 25.11 -3.01 -32.86
CA ARG A 111 24.92 -4.19 -32.02
C ARG A 111 23.80 -4.94 -32.72
N ARG A 112 24.15 -6.01 -33.45
CA ARG A 112 23.18 -6.98 -33.95
C ARG A 112 22.38 -7.36 -32.71
N ARG A 113 21.11 -6.92 -32.64
CA ARG A 113 20.17 -7.39 -31.63
C ARG A 113 20.17 -8.90 -31.80
N ARG A 114 20.79 -9.61 -30.87
CA ARG A 114 20.75 -11.07 -30.86
C ARG A 114 19.28 -11.38 -30.61
N LEU A 115 18.60 -11.87 -31.64
CA LEU A 115 17.24 -12.35 -31.49
C LEU A 115 17.24 -13.43 -30.40
N PRO A 116 16.22 -13.47 -29.53
CA PRO A 116 16.09 -14.55 -28.57
C PRO A 116 16.14 -15.91 -29.28
N PRO A 117 16.63 -16.96 -28.62
CA PRO A 117 16.64 -18.29 -29.20
C PRO A 117 15.21 -18.64 -29.65
N PRO A 118 15.05 -19.25 -30.83
CA PRO A 118 13.75 -19.71 -31.25
C PRO A 118 13.19 -20.68 -30.20
N ILE A 119 11.90 -20.55 -29.87
CA ILE A 119 11.23 -21.35 -28.83
C ILE A 119 11.45 -22.86 -29.05
N HIS A 120 11.52 -23.30 -30.32
CA HIS A 120 11.72 -24.70 -30.71
C HIS A 120 13.09 -25.31 -30.33
N GLU A 121 14.03 -24.54 -29.80
CA GLU A 121 15.32 -25.05 -29.32
C GLU A 121 15.41 -25.19 -27.79
N LEU A 122 14.32 -24.85 -27.09
CA LEU A 122 14.20 -24.99 -25.64
C LEU A 122 13.54 -26.33 -25.30
N ALA A 123 14.02 -26.97 -24.24
CA ALA A 123 13.39 -28.13 -23.65
C ALA A 123 13.33 -27.97 -22.13
N LEU A 124 12.22 -28.42 -21.52
CA LEU A 124 12.09 -28.51 -20.07
C LEU A 124 12.71 -29.83 -19.63
N GLY A 125 13.85 -29.76 -18.95
CA GLY A 125 14.48 -30.89 -18.29
C GLY A 125 13.80 -31.20 -16.98
N ILE A 126 13.46 -32.47 -16.77
CA ILE A 126 12.76 -33.00 -15.61
C ILE A 126 13.64 -34.09 -15.02
N THR A 127 13.90 -34.00 -13.71
CA THR A 127 14.63 -35.01 -12.94
C THR A 127 13.79 -35.41 -11.75
N PHE A 128 13.49 -36.70 -11.61
CA PHE A 128 12.78 -37.22 -10.46
C PHE A 128 13.76 -37.48 -9.30
N PRO A 129 13.55 -36.84 -8.13
CA PRO A 129 14.21 -37.25 -6.90
C PRO A 129 13.90 -38.73 -6.56
N PRO A 130 14.78 -39.45 -5.84
CA PRO A 130 14.55 -40.84 -5.46
C PRO A 130 13.27 -41.08 -4.66
N ASP A 131 12.73 -40.04 -4.03
CA ASP A 131 11.58 -40.05 -3.13
C ASP A 131 10.30 -39.44 -3.77
N TYR A 132 10.33 -39.11 -5.07
CA TYR A 132 9.17 -38.64 -5.82
C TYR A 132 8.29 -39.83 -6.25
N PRO A 133 6.96 -39.78 -6.09
CA PRO A 133 6.17 -38.58 -5.80
C PRO A 133 5.88 -38.31 -4.32
N HIS A 134 6.31 -39.16 -3.39
CA HIS A 134 5.85 -39.10 -2.00
C HIS A 134 6.36 -37.90 -1.19
N HIS A 135 7.63 -37.51 -1.35
CA HIS A 135 8.27 -36.57 -0.42
C HIS A 135 8.83 -35.31 -1.07
N SER A 136 9.32 -35.41 -2.31
CA SER A 136 9.93 -34.30 -3.02
C SER A 136 9.31 -34.12 -4.41
N PRO A 137 9.04 -32.89 -4.86
CA PRO A 137 8.56 -32.63 -6.22
C PRO A 137 9.66 -32.85 -7.26
N PRO A 138 9.32 -32.98 -8.56
CA PRO A 138 10.31 -33.06 -9.64
C PRO A 138 11.20 -31.82 -9.67
N GLN A 139 12.47 -32.00 -10.06
CA GLN A 139 13.40 -30.90 -10.27
C GLN A 139 13.39 -30.48 -11.75
N PHE A 140 13.25 -29.18 -11.99
CA PHE A 140 13.15 -28.61 -13.33
C PHE A 140 14.41 -27.82 -13.70
N HIS A 141 14.85 -27.94 -14.94
CA HIS A 141 15.95 -27.14 -15.50
C HIS A 141 15.72 -26.84 -16.98
N VAL A 142 16.36 -25.79 -17.50
CA VAL A 142 16.28 -25.47 -18.93
C VAL A 142 17.34 -26.25 -19.69
N HIS A 143 16.92 -27.08 -20.62
CA HIS A 143 17.80 -27.82 -21.52
C HIS A 143 17.81 -27.18 -22.91
N TYR A 144 19.00 -26.93 -23.45
CA TYR A 144 19.20 -26.32 -24.76
C TYR A 144 19.56 -27.39 -25.78
N THR A 145 18.68 -27.66 -26.75
CA THR A 145 18.93 -28.74 -27.73
C THR A 145 20.05 -28.42 -28.71
N ASN A 146 20.39 -27.13 -28.89
CA ASN A 146 21.43 -26.68 -29.80
C ASN A 146 22.32 -25.59 -29.17
N THR A 147 23.34 -26.01 -28.43
CA THR A 147 24.22 -25.11 -27.66
C THR A 147 25.16 -24.23 -28.51
N THR A 148 25.25 -24.47 -29.83
CA THR A 148 26.32 -23.90 -30.67
C THR A 148 25.92 -22.65 -31.46
N LYS A 149 24.62 -22.33 -31.60
CA LYS A 149 24.17 -21.29 -32.54
C LYS A 149 23.39 -20.11 -31.93
N PHE A 150 22.80 -20.27 -30.75
CA PHE A 150 21.89 -19.25 -30.22
C PHE A 150 22.29 -18.73 -28.84
N ALA A 151 21.82 -17.52 -28.52
CA ALA A 151 22.01 -16.94 -27.20
C ALA A 151 21.16 -17.73 -26.19
N LYS A 152 21.74 -18.08 -25.04
CA LYS A 152 20.96 -18.60 -23.91
C LYS A 152 19.89 -17.59 -23.51
N LEU A 153 18.79 -18.07 -22.94
CA LEU A 153 17.81 -17.21 -22.28
C LEU A 153 18.51 -16.40 -21.20
N HIS A 154 17.98 -15.19 -20.94
CA HIS A 154 18.42 -14.43 -19.79
C HIS A 154 18.10 -15.22 -18.50
N PRO A 155 18.94 -15.21 -17.45
CA PRO A 155 18.68 -15.96 -16.22
C PRO A 155 17.28 -15.74 -15.64
N LEU A 156 16.78 -14.49 -15.66
CA LEU A 156 15.41 -14.17 -15.22
C LEU A 156 14.30 -14.79 -16.09
N GLN A 157 14.56 -14.99 -17.39
CA GLN A 157 13.61 -15.69 -18.27
C GLN A 157 13.62 -17.20 -18.01
N GLU A 158 14.79 -17.79 -17.75
CA GLU A 158 14.90 -19.19 -17.34
C GLU A 158 14.16 -19.42 -16.02
N GLU A 159 14.44 -18.59 -15.02
CA GLU A 159 13.79 -18.65 -13.71
C GLU A 159 12.28 -18.46 -13.81
N ALA A 160 11.82 -17.49 -14.61
CA ALA A 160 10.40 -17.27 -14.82
C ALA A 160 9.67 -18.49 -15.39
N MET A 161 10.28 -19.13 -16.38
CA MET A 161 9.75 -20.33 -17.01
C MET A 161 9.73 -21.51 -16.01
N LEU A 162 10.82 -21.74 -15.29
CA LEU A 162 10.94 -22.83 -14.31
C LEU A 162 9.98 -22.65 -13.13
N GLN A 163 9.77 -21.40 -12.67
CA GLN A 163 8.86 -21.12 -11.56
C GLN A 163 7.41 -21.49 -11.89
N CYS A 164 7.02 -21.46 -13.17
CA CYS A 164 5.70 -21.93 -13.61
C CYS A 164 5.51 -23.42 -13.27
N ALA A 165 6.45 -24.28 -13.68
CA ALA A 165 6.44 -25.70 -13.36
C ALA A 165 6.50 -25.96 -11.85
N ILE A 166 7.38 -25.27 -11.13
CA ILE A 166 7.54 -25.42 -9.68
C ILE A 166 6.24 -25.11 -8.94
N ASN A 167 5.51 -24.06 -9.34
CA ASN A 167 4.26 -23.67 -8.70
C ASN A 167 3.16 -24.72 -8.90
N VAL A 168 3.09 -25.36 -10.08
CA VAL A 168 2.13 -26.43 -10.37
C VAL A 168 2.47 -27.70 -9.58
N ALA A 169 3.75 -28.08 -9.52
CA ALA A 169 4.20 -29.19 -8.69
C ALA A 169 3.88 -28.97 -7.20
N ALA A 170 4.06 -27.75 -6.68
CA ALA A 170 3.73 -27.39 -5.30
C ALA A 170 2.22 -27.26 -5.01
N SER A 171 1.39 -27.01 -6.03
CA SER A 171 -0.06 -26.99 -5.87
C SER A 171 -0.63 -28.41 -5.83
N SER A 172 -0.02 -29.31 -6.62
CA SER A 172 -0.36 -30.74 -6.62
C SER A 172 -0.08 -31.38 -5.26
N SER A 173 0.98 -30.93 -4.58
CA SER A 173 1.34 -31.42 -3.23
C SER A 173 0.43 -30.95 -2.09
N SER A 174 -0.26 -29.82 -2.26
CA SER A 174 -1.08 -29.20 -1.20
C SER A 174 -2.57 -29.54 -1.28
N SER A 175 -3.00 -30.19 -2.36
CA SER A 175 -4.40 -30.56 -2.57
C SER A 175 -4.87 -31.78 -1.77
N SER A 176 -3.97 -32.55 -1.12
CA SER A 176 -4.32 -33.72 -0.29
C SER A 176 -4.73 -33.37 1.15
N ASN A 177 -5.34 -32.20 1.37
CA ASN A 177 -5.78 -31.73 2.70
C ASN A 177 -7.06 -32.42 3.21
N TYR A 178 -7.36 -33.63 2.73
CA TYR A 178 -8.36 -34.49 3.34
C TYR A 178 -7.74 -35.07 4.63
N ASN A 179 -8.42 -34.85 5.76
CA ASN A 179 -8.09 -35.43 7.06
C ASN A 179 -8.19 -36.97 7.04
N GLN A 180 -7.31 -37.65 6.32
CA GLN A 180 -7.18 -39.09 6.34
C GLN A 180 -6.03 -39.46 7.25
N THR A 181 -6.39 -40.11 8.34
CA THR A 181 -5.52 -40.67 9.38
C THR A 181 -5.07 -42.09 9.02
N ASP A 182 -5.09 -42.45 7.73
CA ASP A 182 -4.64 -43.75 7.25
C ASP A 182 -3.46 -43.58 6.29
N GLU A 183 -2.43 -44.36 6.57
CA GLU A 183 -1.13 -44.39 5.91
C GLU A 183 -1.28 -44.67 4.39
N GLY A 184 -0.78 -43.79 3.52
CA GLY A 184 -0.34 -44.21 2.18
C GLY A 184 -0.68 -43.38 0.95
N GLU A 185 -1.47 -42.31 0.99
CA GLU A 185 -1.70 -41.50 -0.22
C GLU A 185 -0.54 -40.52 -0.48
N GLY A 186 0.47 -40.99 -1.23
CA GLY A 186 1.54 -40.17 -1.80
C GLY A 186 1.02 -39.09 -2.76
N MET A 187 1.86 -38.10 -3.11
CA MET A 187 1.44 -37.14 -4.14
C MET A 187 1.13 -37.86 -5.45
N MET A 188 0.20 -37.32 -6.23
CA MET A 188 -0.02 -37.77 -7.59
C MET A 188 1.12 -37.33 -8.52
N PRO A 189 1.48 -38.16 -9.52
CA PRO A 189 2.33 -37.77 -10.64
C PRO A 189 1.88 -36.44 -11.27
N CYS A 190 2.77 -35.46 -11.42
CA CYS A 190 2.43 -34.09 -11.82
C CYS A 190 3.27 -33.51 -12.98
N ALA A 191 4.17 -34.31 -13.59
CA ALA A 191 5.08 -33.85 -14.63
C ALA A 191 4.32 -33.33 -15.87
N TYR A 192 3.21 -33.98 -16.24
CA TYR A 192 2.38 -33.57 -17.37
C TYR A 192 1.82 -32.16 -17.20
N ASP A 193 1.17 -31.88 -16.06
CA ASP A 193 0.60 -30.57 -15.77
C ASP A 193 1.68 -29.47 -15.70
N CYS A 194 2.86 -29.81 -15.19
CA CYS A 194 4.01 -28.90 -15.18
C CYS A 194 4.47 -28.52 -16.59
N VAL A 195 4.52 -29.48 -17.51
CA VAL A 195 4.88 -29.24 -18.92
C VAL A 195 3.83 -28.37 -19.60
N LEU A 196 2.54 -28.67 -19.40
CA LEU A 196 1.46 -27.86 -19.97
C LEU A 196 1.51 -26.41 -19.47
N ALA A 197 1.75 -26.20 -18.18
CA ALA A 197 1.84 -24.86 -17.61
C ALA A 197 3.01 -24.06 -18.19
N VAL A 198 4.15 -24.70 -18.44
CA VAL A 198 5.29 -24.06 -19.12
C VAL A 198 4.97 -23.75 -20.58
N GLN A 199 4.32 -24.66 -21.31
CA GLN A 199 3.88 -24.41 -22.69
C GLN A 199 2.86 -23.26 -22.76
N GLU A 200 1.91 -23.19 -21.83
CA GLU A 200 0.94 -22.10 -21.72
C GLU A 200 1.64 -20.76 -21.43
N PHE A 201 2.58 -20.73 -20.49
CA PHE A 201 3.39 -19.54 -20.20
C PHE A 201 4.12 -19.02 -21.46
N LEU A 202 4.71 -19.93 -22.24
CA LEU A 202 5.38 -19.57 -23.49
C LEU A 202 4.37 -19.06 -24.53
N HIS A 203 3.21 -19.70 -24.64
CA HIS A 203 2.15 -19.31 -25.59
C HIS A 203 1.59 -17.91 -25.31
N GLN A 204 1.47 -17.54 -24.03
CA GLN A 204 1.01 -16.21 -23.61
C GLN A 204 2.08 -15.11 -23.76
N GLY A 205 3.24 -15.42 -24.35
CA GLY A 205 4.34 -14.46 -24.51
C GLY A 205 5.12 -14.21 -23.22
N GLY A 206 5.12 -15.17 -22.29
CA GLY A 206 5.75 -15.04 -20.97
C GLY A 206 7.25 -14.69 -21.03
N LEU A 207 7.97 -15.14 -22.08
CA LEU A 207 9.38 -14.77 -22.27
C LEU A 207 9.57 -13.29 -22.61
N ASP A 208 8.68 -12.69 -23.40
CA ASP A 208 8.74 -11.28 -23.76
C ASP A 208 8.40 -10.41 -22.55
N GLN A 209 7.39 -10.83 -21.77
CA GLN A 209 7.05 -10.21 -20.49
C GLN A 209 8.25 -10.26 -19.53
N ALA A 210 8.84 -11.44 -19.34
CA ALA A 210 10.02 -11.62 -18.50
C ALA A 210 11.24 -10.83 -19.01
N CYS A 211 11.39 -10.63 -20.33
CA CYS A 211 12.46 -9.83 -20.91
C CYS A 211 12.26 -8.33 -20.64
N LEU A 212 11.06 -7.80 -20.90
CA LEU A 212 10.70 -6.42 -20.58
C LEU A 212 10.94 -6.14 -19.10
N LEU A 213 10.51 -7.06 -18.25
CA LEU A 213 10.71 -6.94 -16.81
C LEU A 213 12.17 -7.10 -16.39
N SER A 214 12.95 -8.00 -17.01
CA SER A 214 14.41 -8.07 -16.77
C SER A 214 15.11 -6.78 -17.14
N THR A 215 14.62 -6.08 -18.16
CA THR A 215 15.16 -4.78 -18.57
C THR A 215 14.80 -3.71 -17.56
N LEU A 216 13.56 -3.73 -17.05
CA LEU A 216 13.10 -2.82 -16.00
C LEU A 216 13.82 -3.05 -14.67
N LEU A 217 14.02 -4.31 -14.27
CA LEU A 217 14.70 -4.69 -13.03
C LEU A 217 16.22 -4.54 -13.09
N SER A 218 16.86 -4.97 -14.19
CA SER A 218 18.32 -5.01 -14.30
C SER A 218 18.93 -3.62 -14.44
N SER A 219 18.19 -2.60 -14.87
CA SER A 219 18.72 -1.23 -15.00
C SER A 219 18.40 -0.32 -13.83
N ALA A 220 17.33 -0.56 -13.07
CA ALA A 220 17.03 0.16 -11.83
C ALA A 220 15.76 -0.42 -11.17
N GLU A 221 15.90 -1.03 -9.99
CA GLU A 221 14.76 -1.27 -9.08
C GLU A 221 13.91 0.01 -8.87
N ASP A 222 14.54 1.19 -9.04
CA ASP A 222 13.91 2.50 -9.00
C ASP A 222 12.91 2.76 -10.15
N CYS A 223 13.12 2.22 -11.36
CA CYS A 223 12.24 2.52 -12.50
C CYS A 223 10.84 1.93 -12.32
N LEU A 224 10.76 0.67 -11.87
CA LEU A 224 9.46 0.05 -11.59
C LEU A 224 8.80 0.72 -10.38
N ALA A 225 9.57 1.03 -9.33
CA ALA A 225 9.05 1.80 -8.19
C ALA A 225 8.50 3.17 -8.61
N HIS A 226 9.17 3.87 -9.53
CA HIS A 226 8.70 5.15 -10.07
C HIS A 226 7.43 5.01 -10.91
N ILE A 227 7.35 4.00 -11.80
CA ILE A 227 6.14 3.73 -12.58
C ILE A 227 4.97 3.42 -11.64
N ILE A 228 5.18 2.54 -10.66
CA ILE A 228 4.17 2.19 -9.66
C ILE A 228 3.77 3.43 -8.86
N SER A 229 4.72 4.26 -8.40
CA SER A 229 4.42 5.49 -7.66
C SER A 229 3.56 6.48 -8.45
N TYR A 230 3.69 6.50 -9.78
CA TYR A 230 2.83 7.31 -10.64
C TYR A 230 1.41 6.77 -10.71
N LEU A 231 1.27 5.45 -10.86
CA LEU A 231 -0.01 4.76 -11.05
C LEU A 231 -0.82 4.61 -9.77
N VAL A 232 -0.17 4.48 -8.63
CA VAL A 232 -0.80 4.23 -7.33
C VAL A 232 -1.52 5.48 -6.83
N THR A 233 -2.83 5.38 -6.64
CA THR A 233 -3.66 6.42 -6.00
C THR A 233 -4.25 5.97 -4.66
N SER A 234 -4.37 4.65 -4.46
CA SER A 234 -4.87 4.00 -3.25
C SER A 234 -4.08 2.74 -2.89
N ILE A 235 -4.30 2.19 -1.70
CA ILE A 235 -3.77 0.86 -1.33
C ILE A 235 -4.37 -0.22 -2.22
N ASP A 236 -5.66 -0.12 -2.57
CA ASP A 236 -6.33 -1.12 -3.41
C ASP A 236 -5.70 -1.18 -4.81
N ASP A 237 -5.19 -0.06 -5.32
CA ASP A 237 -4.42 -0.03 -6.57
C ASP A 237 -3.11 -0.79 -6.43
N ILE A 238 -2.43 -0.67 -5.28
CA ILE A 238 -1.22 -1.44 -5.01
C ILE A 238 -1.57 -2.92 -5.07
N ASP A 239 -2.59 -3.38 -4.36
CA ASP A 239 -2.97 -4.79 -4.31
C ASP A 239 -3.42 -5.33 -5.69
N THR A 240 -4.13 -4.51 -6.46
CA THR A 240 -4.53 -4.84 -7.83
C THR A 240 -3.31 -4.97 -8.76
N ILE A 241 -2.37 -4.03 -8.68
CA ILE A 241 -1.11 -4.11 -9.44
C ILE A 241 -0.32 -5.35 -9.00
N CYS A 242 -0.20 -5.62 -7.70
CA CYS A 242 0.48 -6.78 -7.15
C CYS A 242 -0.10 -8.11 -7.64
N THR A 243 -1.42 -8.20 -7.70
CA THR A 243 -2.11 -9.42 -8.15
C THR A 243 -1.98 -9.62 -9.65
N SER A 244 -1.91 -8.54 -10.42
CA SER A 244 -1.72 -8.56 -11.89
C SER A 244 -0.28 -8.83 -12.33
N LEU A 245 0.71 -8.60 -11.47
CA LEU A 245 2.12 -8.87 -11.81
C LEU A 245 2.39 -10.39 -11.85
N PRO A 246 3.24 -10.87 -12.79
CA PRO A 246 3.58 -12.28 -12.89
C PRO A 246 4.11 -12.87 -11.56
N LEU A 247 3.85 -14.16 -11.31
CA LEU A 247 4.09 -14.83 -10.01
C LEU A 247 5.51 -14.67 -9.44
N ILE A 248 6.53 -14.53 -10.30
CA ILE A 248 7.93 -14.31 -9.89
C ILE A 248 8.07 -13.02 -9.06
N TYR A 249 7.28 -11.99 -9.38
CA TYR A 249 7.31 -10.69 -8.73
C TYR A 249 6.53 -10.66 -7.41
N ARG A 250 5.61 -11.61 -7.17
CA ARG A 250 4.90 -11.67 -5.88
C ARG A 250 5.86 -11.99 -4.74
N LYS A 251 6.82 -12.90 -4.96
CA LYS A 251 7.82 -13.30 -3.95
C LYS A 251 8.92 -12.24 -3.75
N GLU A 252 9.32 -11.53 -4.81
CA GLU A 252 10.35 -10.49 -4.76
C GLU A 252 9.80 -9.05 -4.67
N SER A 253 8.55 -8.88 -4.24
CA SER A 253 7.78 -7.60 -4.19
C SER A 253 8.34 -6.50 -3.26
N ASN A 254 9.64 -6.50 -3.00
CA ASN A 254 10.37 -5.40 -2.35
C ASN A 254 10.11 -4.05 -3.04
N VAL A 255 9.80 -4.04 -4.34
CA VAL A 255 9.46 -2.82 -5.09
C VAL A 255 8.16 -2.18 -4.58
N ILE A 256 7.14 -2.98 -4.26
CA ILE A 256 5.87 -2.47 -3.70
C ILE A 256 6.08 -1.94 -2.28
N LYS A 257 6.98 -2.58 -1.55
CA LYS A 257 7.35 -2.13 -0.21
C LYS A 257 8.41 -1.03 -0.22
N SER A 258 8.79 -0.53 -1.40
CA SER A 258 9.78 0.53 -1.54
C SER A 258 9.25 1.82 -0.93
N ASN A 259 10.13 2.50 -0.20
CA ASN A 259 9.91 3.85 0.29
C ASN A 259 9.49 4.84 -0.80
N VAL A 260 9.90 4.64 -2.05
CA VAL A 260 9.52 5.54 -3.17
C VAL A 260 8.01 5.49 -3.43
N VAL A 261 7.44 4.28 -3.49
CA VAL A 261 6.01 4.07 -3.73
C VAL A 261 5.20 4.58 -2.55
N TRP A 262 5.56 4.16 -1.34
CA TRP A 262 4.82 4.53 -0.13
C TRP A 262 4.91 6.01 0.20
N ARG A 263 6.06 6.65 -0.04
CA ARG A 263 6.19 8.10 0.15
C ARG A 263 5.21 8.86 -0.76
N GLU A 264 5.14 8.50 -2.04
CA GLU A 264 4.23 9.16 -2.98
C GLU A 264 2.76 8.89 -2.62
N LEU A 265 2.43 7.66 -2.21
CA LEU A 265 1.09 7.33 -1.70
C LEU A 265 0.74 8.18 -0.47
N CYS A 266 1.65 8.28 0.52
CA CYS A 266 1.47 9.16 1.68
C CYS A 266 1.26 10.61 1.26
N ALA A 267 2.05 11.14 0.32
CA ALA A 267 1.90 12.51 -0.16
C ALA A 267 0.50 12.74 -0.74
N ARG A 268 0.03 11.85 -1.62
CA ARG A 268 -1.29 11.96 -2.25
C ARG A 268 -2.43 11.82 -1.23
N ARG A 269 -2.35 10.81 -0.37
CA ARG A 269 -3.37 10.50 0.63
C ARG A 269 -3.47 11.57 1.72
N TRP A 270 -2.34 12.09 2.18
CA TRP A 270 -2.28 13.01 3.31
C TRP A 270 -2.40 14.48 2.90
N LYS A 271 -2.16 14.85 1.63
CA LYS A 271 -2.16 16.25 1.17
C LYS A 271 -3.44 17.01 1.52
N THR A 272 -4.59 16.34 1.53
CA THR A 272 -5.89 16.96 1.85
C THR A 272 -6.28 16.76 3.32
N LYS A 273 -5.39 16.18 4.14
CA LYS A 273 -5.65 15.87 5.54
C LYS A 273 -5.09 16.97 6.44
N TRP A 274 -5.74 17.14 7.58
CA TRP A 274 -5.36 18.07 8.62
C TRP A 274 -3.94 17.78 9.11
N GLY A 275 -3.16 18.85 9.33
CA GLY A 275 -1.77 18.77 9.79
C GLY A 275 -0.77 18.24 8.77
N PHE A 276 -1.13 18.17 7.47
CA PHE A 276 -0.27 17.61 6.42
C PHE A 276 1.15 18.16 6.44
N GLU A 277 1.34 19.48 6.38
CA GLU A 277 2.67 20.10 6.27
C GLU A 277 3.59 19.73 7.45
N ASN A 278 3.09 19.85 8.68
CA ASN A 278 3.85 19.54 9.88
C ASN A 278 4.18 18.05 9.97
N ARG A 279 3.19 17.19 9.69
CA ARG A 279 3.36 15.73 9.66
C ARG A 279 4.35 15.31 8.57
N TRP A 280 4.19 15.85 7.37
CA TRP A 280 5.02 15.56 6.21
C TRP A 280 6.47 15.95 6.47
N LYS A 281 6.70 17.15 7.00
CA LYS A 281 8.02 17.62 7.40
C LYS A 281 8.65 16.73 8.47
N LYS A 282 7.91 16.37 9.52
CA LYS A 282 8.37 15.45 10.57
C LYS A 282 8.89 14.14 9.97
N TYR A 283 8.12 13.49 9.10
CA TYR A 283 8.54 12.22 8.49
C TYR A 283 9.69 12.38 7.50
N LEU A 284 9.77 13.51 6.77
CA LEU A 284 10.92 13.81 5.93
C LEU A 284 12.21 13.95 6.76
N ASP A 285 12.14 14.66 7.88
CA ASP A 285 13.26 14.86 8.79
C ASP A 285 13.70 13.52 9.42
N GLU A 286 12.75 12.73 9.93
CA GLU A 286 13.01 11.37 10.46
C GLU A 286 13.65 10.44 9.43
N PHE A 287 13.12 10.43 8.19
CA PHE A 287 13.66 9.63 7.10
C PHE A 287 15.08 10.06 6.68
N SER A 288 15.32 11.37 6.66
CA SER A 288 16.64 11.95 6.35
C SER A 288 17.67 11.58 7.42
N MET A 289 17.31 11.67 8.70
CA MET A 289 18.18 11.26 9.81
C MET A 289 18.50 9.76 9.73
N MET A 290 17.51 8.92 9.45
CA MET A 290 17.68 7.48 9.30
C MET A 290 18.65 7.13 8.17
N THR A 291 18.56 7.84 7.04
CA THR A 291 19.43 7.62 5.87
C THR A 291 20.85 8.13 6.10
N THR A 292 21.01 9.24 6.80
CA THR A 292 22.32 9.87 7.04
C THR A 292 23.18 9.08 8.02
N MET A 293 22.59 8.42 9.03
CA MET A 293 23.33 7.64 10.03
C MET A 293 23.95 6.33 9.51
N GLN A 294 23.58 5.90 8.30
CA GLN A 294 24.05 4.64 7.73
C GLN A 294 25.03 4.77 6.55
N GLN A 295 25.39 5.99 6.11
CA GLN A 295 26.51 6.09 5.18
C GLN A 295 27.79 5.65 5.90
N PRO A 296 28.47 4.58 5.45
CA PRO A 296 29.74 4.20 6.02
C PRO A 296 30.72 5.32 5.71
N SER A 297 31.06 6.10 6.73
CA SER A 297 32.20 7.01 6.69
C SER A 297 33.42 6.17 6.30
N ALA A 298 33.83 6.26 5.04
CA ALA A 298 35.10 5.76 4.57
C ALA A 298 36.21 6.64 5.18
N SER A 299 36.38 6.60 6.50
CA SER A 299 37.54 7.15 7.18
C SER A 299 38.42 5.99 7.62
N THR A 300 39.43 5.75 6.80
CA THR A 300 40.58 4.91 7.06
C THR A 300 41.25 5.30 8.38
N THR A 301 41.09 4.50 9.42
CA THR A 301 42.15 4.14 10.38
C THR A 301 41.68 2.98 11.28
N ALA A 302 42.43 1.88 11.26
CA ALA A 302 42.28 0.77 12.19
C ALA A 302 42.44 1.25 13.65
N PRO A 303 41.75 0.63 14.63
CA PRO A 303 42.43 -0.44 15.35
C PRO A 303 41.56 -1.63 15.79
N THR A 304 42.20 -2.79 15.73
CA THR A 304 42.27 -3.89 16.71
C THR A 304 41.10 -4.15 17.67
N SER A 305 40.43 -5.28 17.42
CA SER A 305 39.93 -6.28 18.38
C SER A 305 39.03 -5.81 19.54
N SER A 306 37.74 -6.13 19.44
CA SER A 306 37.09 -7.00 20.42
C SER A 306 35.76 -7.54 19.88
N SER A 307 35.58 -8.85 20.05
CA SER A 307 34.41 -9.61 19.66
C SER A 307 33.23 -9.30 20.59
N THR A 308 32.11 -8.84 20.04
CA THR A 308 30.79 -9.07 20.64
C THR A 308 29.78 -9.26 19.52
N THR A 309 29.06 -10.38 19.62
CA THR A 309 28.20 -10.99 18.61
C THR A 309 27.06 -10.05 18.16
N SER A 310 27.04 -9.77 16.86
CA SER A 310 26.12 -8.87 16.17
C SER A 310 24.83 -9.59 15.73
N THR A 311 23.74 -9.36 16.45
CA THR A 311 22.36 -9.66 15.99
C THR A 311 21.53 -8.40 15.70
N LYS A 312 22.10 -7.20 15.91
CA LYS A 312 21.40 -5.91 15.74
C LYS A 312 21.33 -5.36 14.31
N THR A 313 22.08 -5.91 13.36
CA THR A 313 22.18 -5.33 12.02
C THR A 313 21.00 -5.66 11.10
N LYS A 314 20.36 -6.82 11.24
CA LYS A 314 19.27 -7.23 10.34
C LYS A 314 17.97 -6.43 10.57
N HIS A 315 17.58 -6.21 11.82
CA HIS A 315 16.40 -5.40 12.17
C HIS A 315 16.51 -3.94 11.73
N SER A 316 17.72 -3.38 11.62
CA SER A 316 17.92 -2.00 11.20
C SER A 316 17.71 -1.78 9.70
N VAL A 317 17.99 -2.79 8.88
CA VAL A 317 17.86 -2.71 7.41
C VAL A 317 16.39 -2.84 7.01
N ASP A 318 15.67 -3.79 7.62
CA ASP A 318 14.23 -3.97 7.39
C ASP A 318 13.43 -2.73 7.83
N ALA A 319 13.80 -2.12 8.97
CA ALA A 319 13.14 -0.90 9.45
C ALA A 319 13.29 0.28 8.48
N GLN A 320 14.41 0.36 7.75
CA GLN A 320 14.63 1.43 6.79
C GLN A 320 13.86 1.20 5.50
N GLN A 321 13.83 -0.04 5.01
CA GLN A 321 13.14 -0.37 3.76
C GLN A 321 11.63 -0.10 3.85
N TYR A 322 11.04 -0.22 5.04
CA TYR A 322 9.60 -0.11 5.29
C TYR A 322 9.18 1.18 6.00
N PHE A 323 10.04 2.20 6.08
CA PHE A 323 9.77 3.42 6.85
C PHE A 323 8.45 4.08 6.45
N TRP A 324 8.26 4.40 5.16
CA TRP A 324 7.06 5.12 4.71
C TRP A 324 5.79 4.28 4.80
N MET A 325 5.90 2.96 4.64
CA MET A 325 4.78 2.04 4.85
C MET A 325 4.35 2.01 6.33
N ASN A 326 5.32 1.99 7.26
CA ASN A 326 5.03 2.06 8.69
C ASN A 326 4.46 3.42 9.09
N ALA A 327 4.97 4.51 8.53
CA ALA A 327 4.43 5.85 8.72
C ALA A 327 2.98 5.95 8.21
N TYR A 328 2.70 5.39 7.03
CA TYR A 328 1.33 5.27 6.49
C TYR A 328 0.39 4.59 7.49
N ASN A 329 0.74 3.38 7.92
CA ASN A 329 -0.09 2.58 8.81
C ASN A 329 -0.27 3.24 10.18
N HIS A 330 0.77 3.89 10.71
CA HIS A 330 0.70 4.63 11.97
C HIS A 330 -0.31 5.78 11.90
N GLU A 331 -0.27 6.57 10.82
CA GLU A 331 -1.16 7.73 10.66
C GLU A 331 -2.61 7.33 10.33
N GLU A 332 -2.83 6.27 9.55
CA GLU A 332 -4.19 5.75 9.35
C GLU A 332 -4.77 5.18 10.65
N ALA A 333 -3.94 4.52 11.47
CA ALA A 333 -4.35 4.07 12.80
C ALA A 333 -4.69 5.26 13.71
N ASP A 334 -3.88 6.32 13.73
CA ASP A 334 -4.19 7.54 14.48
C ASP A 334 -5.45 8.24 13.95
N ALA A 335 -5.67 8.24 12.64
CA ALA A 335 -6.86 8.83 12.03
C ALA A 335 -8.15 8.10 12.44
N SER A 336 -8.07 6.81 12.75
CA SER A 336 -9.19 6.01 13.27
C SER A 336 -9.47 6.21 14.77
N ARG A 337 -8.61 6.96 15.47
CA ARG A 337 -8.69 7.16 16.91
C ARG A 337 -9.94 7.98 17.28
N THR A 338 -10.65 7.51 18.31
CA THR A 338 -11.88 8.14 18.84
C THR A 338 -11.66 8.90 20.16
N HIS A 339 -10.40 9.20 20.50
CA HIS A 339 -10.04 9.87 21.74
C HIS A 339 -8.86 10.81 21.52
N LEU A 340 -8.82 11.88 22.28
CA LEU A 340 -7.82 12.92 22.17
C LEU A 340 -6.96 12.94 23.44
N THR A 341 -5.67 13.22 23.35
CA THR A 341 -4.81 13.32 24.54
C THR A 341 -4.89 14.70 25.16
N ARG A 342 -4.69 14.82 26.48
CA ARG A 342 -4.67 16.12 27.16
C ARG A 342 -3.74 17.14 26.47
N VAL A 343 -2.57 16.71 26.01
CA VAL A 343 -1.59 17.60 25.35
C VAL A 343 -2.17 18.15 24.05
N GLU A 344 -2.72 17.29 23.20
CA GLU A 344 -3.38 17.70 21.96
C GLU A 344 -4.48 18.73 22.20
N LEU A 345 -5.27 18.55 23.26
CA LEU A 345 -6.42 19.42 23.54
C LEU A 345 -5.96 20.84 23.83
N GLN A 346 -4.81 20.94 24.50
CA GLN A 346 -4.23 22.18 25.00
C GLN A 346 -3.37 22.88 23.95
N THR A 347 -2.85 22.15 22.96
CA THR A 347 -2.06 22.74 21.87
C THR A 347 -2.91 23.17 20.68
N MET A 348 -4.12 22.63 20.55
CA MET A 348 -5.03 22.95 19.45
C MET A 348 -5.81 24.25 19.68
N ILE A 349 -6.16 24.91 18.58
CA ILE A 349 -7.06 26.05 18.52
C ILE A 349 -8.35 25.59 17.84
N PHE A 350 -9.50 25.97 18.38
CA PHE A 350 -10.80 25.55 17.88
C PHE A 350 -11.62 26.73 17.36
N ASP A 351 -12.37 26.50 16.27
CA ASP A 351 -13.53 27.30 15.89
C ASP A 351 -14.77 26.74 16.60
N TYR A 352 -15.48 27.62 17.31
CA TYR A 352 -16.67 27.33 18.08
C TYR A 352 -17.90 27.89 17.40
N ARG A 353 -18.86 26.99 17.15
CA ARG A 353 -20.18 27.32 16.63
C ARG A 353 -21.26 26.67 17.49
N THR A 354 -22.46 27.23 17.43
CA THR A 354 -23.63 26.65 18.10
C THR A 354 -24.76 26.43 17.12
N TRP A 355 -25.53 25.38 17.37
CA TRP A 355 -26.81 25.20 16.70
C TRP A 355 -27.79 26.30 17.12
N PHE A 356 -28.70 26.67 16.22
CA PHE A 356 -29.84 27.47 16.62
C PHE A 356 -30.69 26.71 17.65
N SER A 357 -30.91 27.35 18.81
CA SER A 357 -31.78 26.82 19.85
C SER A 357 -33.18 27.42 19.73
N ILE A 358 -34.21 26.57 19.78
CA ILE A 358 -35.63 26.98 19.79
C ILE A 358 -35.91 27.98 20.91
N SER A 359 -35.27 27.83 22.07
CA SER A 359 -35.43 28.77 23.19
C SER A 359 -34.94 30.18 22.84
N SER A 360 -33.98 30.31 21.92
CA SER A 360 -33.52 31.61 21.41
C SER A 360 -34.47 32.22 20.37
N LEU A 361 -35.38 31.42 19.79
CA LEU A 361 -36.36 31.86 18.81
C LEU A 361 -37.56 32.56 19.45
N LEU A 362 -37.93 32.16 20.67
CA LEU A 362 -39.06 32.74 21.41
C LEU A 362 -38.90 34.23 21.73
N ASN A 363 -37.67 34.75 21.71
CA ASN A 363 -37.34 36.14 22.03
C ASN A 363 -36.98 36.98 20.78
N GLN A 364 -37.30 36.50 19.58
CA GLN A 364 -37.08 37.23 18.34
C GLN A 364 -37.99 38.47 18.27
N PRO A 365 -37.52 39.62 17.77
CA PRO A 365 -38.38 40.79 17.53
C PRO A 365 -39.52 40.43 16.57
N GLU A 366 -40.68 41.10 16.70
CA GLU A 366 -41.97 40.72 16.09
C GLU A 366 -41.92 40.41 14.58
N ASN A 367 -40.93 40.95 13.86
CA ASN A 367 -40.77 40.82 12.41
C ASN A 367 -40.05 39.53 11.95
N MET A 368 -39.70 38.63 12.88
CA MET A 368 -38.96 37.38 12.62
C MET A 368 -39.79 36.12 12.90
N ARG A 369 -41.10 36.27 13.20
CA ARG A 369 -41.97 35.12 13.54
C ARG A 369 -42.15 34.12 12.39
N ASP A 370 -42.02 34.57 11.15
CA ASP A 370 -42.32 33.75 9.97
C ASP A 370 -41.07 33.04 9.40
N VAL A 371 -39.92 33.18 10.06
CA VAL A 371 -38.66 32.61 9.58
C VAL A 371 -37.90 31.93 10.73
N LEU A 372 -37.62 30.63 10.57
CA LEU A 372 -36.77 29.90 11.50
C LEU A 372 -35.33 29.94 10.99
N PRO A 373 -34.40 30.62 11.68
CA PRO A 373 -32.99 30.38 11.42
C PRO A 373 -32.70 28.92 11.79
N SER A 374 -32.35 28.15 10.77
CA SER A 374 -32.01 26.74 10.90
C SER A 374 -30.51 26.56 10.77
N GLY A 375 -29.98 25.50 11.37
CA GLY A 375 -28.60 25.06 11.17
C GLY A 375 -27.58 25.69 12.11
N LEU A 376 -26.34 25.78 11.63
CA LEU A 376 -25.19 26.17 12.45
C LEU A 376 -24.98 27.69 12.40
N LYS A 377 -24.91 28.34 13.55
CA LYS A 377 -24.58 29.78 13.60
C LYS A 377 -23.19 30.01 13.00
N MET A 378 -23.00 31.19 12.39
CA MET A 378 -21.68 31.72 12.05
C MET A 378 -20.73 31.58 13.25
N SER A 379 -19.43 31.43 12.93
CA SER A 379 -18.34 31.35 13.91
C SER A 379 -18.55 32.31 15.08
N LEU A 380 -18.77 31.77 16.29
CA LEU A 380 -18.91 32.58 17.49
C LEU A 380 -17.54 32.92 18.09
N ALA A 381 -16.54 32.05 17.92
CA ALA A 381 -15.17 32.29 18.33
C ALA A 381 -14.20 31.40 17.52
N LYS A 382 -13.12 31.97 16.95
CA LYS A 382 -12.15 31.24 16.11
C LYS A 382 -10.83 30.89 16.83
N ASP A 383 -10.72 31.23 18.09
CA ASP A 383 -9.48 31.26 18.85
C ASP A 383 -9.60 30.49 20.18
N VAL A 384 -10.50 29.50 20.22
CA VAL A 384 -10.81 28.82 21.46
C VAL A 384 -9.68 27.86 21.83
N VAL A 385 -9.12 28.05 23.02
CA VAL A 385 -8.04 27.21 23.56
C VAL A 385 -8.43 26.65 24.92
N PHE A 386 -8.17 25.36 25.12
CA PHE A 386 -8.37 24.68 26.40
C PHE A 386 -7.09 24.79 27.23
N LEU A 387 -7.18 25.41 28.41
CA LEU A 387 -6.05 25.58 29.33
C LEU A 387 -6.12 24.54 30.45
N SER A 388 -4.98 24.12 30.98
CA SER A 388 -4.91 23.16 32.09
C SER A 388 -5.28 23.78 33.44
N ALA A 389 -5.77 22.97 34.38
CA ALA A 389 -5.98 23.39 35.78
C ALA A 389 -4.72 23.97 36.43
N ALA A 390 -3.51 23.57 36.05
CA ALA A 390 -2.28 24.18 36.56
C ALA A 390 -2.08 25.62 36.06
N ALA A 391 -2.44 25.90 34.80
CA ALA A 391 -2.43 27.25 34.25
C ALA A 391 -3.56 28.12 34.85
N ALA A 392 -4.76 27.53 35.05
CA ALA A 392 -5.89 28.21 35.69
C ALA A 392 -5.68 28.43 37.21
N ALA A 393 -5.06 27.48 37.92
CA ALA A 393 -4.74 27.57 39.35
C ALA A 393 -3.52 28.45 39.63
N ALA A 394 -2.59 28.60 38.67
CA ALA A 394 -1.57 29.66 38.72
C ALA A 394 -2.21 31.06 38.66
N ALA A 395 -3.41 31.19 38.08
CA ALA A 395 -4.22 32.41 38.17
C ALA A 395 -5.11 32.49 39.43
N ALA A 396 -5.32 31.39 40.19
CA ALA A 396 -6.38 31.33 41.20
C ALA A 396 -6.11 30.53 42.51
N ALA A 397 -4.86 30.21 42.88
CA ALA A 397 -4.47 29.75 44.24
C ALA A 397 -4.54 28.25 44.60
N GLY A 398 -4.22 27.35 43.67
CA GLY A 398 -3.52 26.09 43.98
C GLY A 398 -4.34 24.89 44.50
N ILE A 399 -4.07 23.75 43.84
CA ILE A 399 -4.45 22.35 44.14
C ILE A 399 -5.79 21.88 43.55
N SER A 400 -5.71 21.29 42.34
CA SER A 400 -6.66 20.29 41.86
C SER A 400 -5.93 19.30 40.94
N THR A 401 -6.13 18.01 41.19
CA THR A 401 -5.63 16.88 40.38
C THR A 401 -6.60 16.49 39.26
N SER A 402 -7.70 17.22 39.08
CA SER A 402 -8.73 16.93 38.07
C SER A 402 -8.21 17.10 36.65
N LEU A 403 -8.78 16.33 35.71
CA LEU A 403 -8.43 16.39 34.28
C LEU A 403 -9.02 17.60 33.55
N GLY A 404 -9.28 18.68 34.27
CA GLY A 404 -9.98 19.85 33.78
C GLY A 404 -9.13 21.10 33.71
N GLY A 405 -9.78 22.21 33.37
CA GLY A 405 -9.21 23.54 33.35
C GLY A 405 -10.21 24.58 32.84
N SER A 406 -9.71 25.67 32.24
CA SER A 406 -10.54 26.76 31.73
C SER A 406 -10.48 26.85 30.21
N ILE A 407 -11.50 27.48 29.62
CA ILE A 407 -11.52 27.82 28.21
C ILE A 407 -11.14 29.30 28.04
N SER A 408 -10.21 29.58 27.14
CA SER A 408 -9.81 30.93 26.74
C SER A 408 -10.33 31.22 25.34
N SER A 409 -10.91 32.41 25.15
CA SER A 409 -11.32 32.94 23.85
C SER A 409 -11.49 34.46 23.94
N HIS A 410 -11.39 35.16 22.82
CA HIS A 410 -11.80 36.56 22.70
C HIS A 410 -13.32 36.76 22.91
N ASN A 411 -14.14 35.71 22.83
CA ASN A 411 -15.58 35.78 23.08
C ASN A 411 -15.91 35.65 24.58
N SER A 412 -16.49 36.72 25.15
CA SER A 412 -16.87 36.79 26.56
C SER A 412 -17.87 35.72 27.01
N ALA A 413 -18.63 35.11 26.10
CA ALA A 413 -19.58 34.05 26.43
C ALA A 413 -18.90 32.71 26.79
N LEU A 414 -17.71 32.47 26.25
CA LEU A 414 -16.89 31.30 26.59
C LEU A 414 -15.96 31.57 27.77
N CYS A 415 -15.60 32.85 27.99
CA CYS A 415 -14.85 33.26 29.16
C CYS A 415 -15.60 32.83 30.44
N ASN A 416 -14.90 32.14 31.33
CA ASN A 416 -15.39 31.52 32.57
C ASN A 416 -16.00 30.14 32.44
N LEU A 417 -16.02 29.51 31.26
CA LEU A 417 -16.33 28.08 31.19
C LEU A 417 -15.14 27.26 31.72
N MET A 418 -15.47 26.30 32.57
CA MET A 418 -14.55 25.24 32.97
C MET A 418 -14.84 24.01 32.12
N TRP A 419 -13.83 23.18 31.95
CA TRP A 419 -13.97 21.90 31.28
C TRP A 419 -13.38 20.80 32.15
N GLU A 420 -13.93 19.60 32.07
CA GLU A 420 -13.36 18.40 32.68
C GLU A 420 -13.34 17.26 31.65
N GLY A 421 -12.17 16.64 31.46
CA GLY A 421 -12.06 15.47 30.59
C GLY A 421 -12.74 14.25 31.19
N SER A 422 -13.58 13.57 30.41
CA SER A 422 -14.25 12.31 30.79
C SER A 422 -13.64 11.13 30.03
N THR A 423 -13.36 10.05 30.77
CA THR A 423 -12.97 8.73 30.23
C THR A 423 -14.17 7.79 30.26
N ASN A 424 -14.28 6.88 29.29
CA ASN A 424 -15.42 5.98 29.16
C ASN A 424 -15.64 5.04 30.36
N ASP A 425 -14.58 4.69 31.09
CA ASP A 425 -14.65 3.70 32.18
C ASP A 425 -14.56 4.31 33.60
N GLY A 426 -14.51 5.64 33.71
CA GLY A 426 -14.27 6.33 35.00
C GLY A 426 -12.92 6.01 35.65
N ARG A 427 -12.12 5.13 35.02
CA ARG A 427 -10.72 4.90 35.31
C ARG A 427 -9.91 5.74 34.35
N TYR A 428 -8.93 6.43 34.90
CA TYR A 428 -7.94 7.13 34.12
C TYR A 428 -6.93 6.08 33.68
N ASP A 429 -6.98 5.71 32.40
CA ASP A 429 -5.91 4.95 31.80
C ASP A 429 -4.66 5.84 31.82
N ASP A 430 -3.50 5.27 32.14
CA ASP A 430 -2.22 5.99 32.29
C ASP A 430 -1.79 6.79 31.03
N HIS A 431 -2.53 6.65 29.93
CA HIS A 431 -2.28 7.31 28.64
C HIS A 431 -3.07 8.63 28.45
N GLY A 432 -3.97 9.01 29.36
CA GLY A 432 -4.62 10.32 29.32
C GLY A 432 -5.58 10.52 28.13
N ALA A 433 -6.24 9.46 27.69
CA ALA A 433 -7.23 9.46 26.62
C ALA A 433 -8.53 10.18 27.06
N ILE A 434 -8.93 11.21 26.32
CA ILE A 434 -10.15 11.99 26.53
C ILE A 434 -11.15 11.61 25.45
N THR A 435 -12.26 11.03 25.88
CA THR A 435 -13.35 10.57 24.99
C THR A 435 -14.55 11.52 24.99
N GLY A 436 -14.68 12.31 26.06
CA GLY A 436 -15.64 13.39 26.17
C GLY A 436 -15.12 14.51 27.05
N ILE A 437 -15.76 15.67 26.95
CA ILE A 437 -15.44 16.86 27.73
C ILE A 437 -16.73 17.40 28.31
N ASP A 438 -16.81 17.47 29.63
CA ASP A 438 -17.93 18.10 30.31
C ASP A 438 -17.65 19.60 30.45
N LEU A 439 -18.48 20.43 29.79
CA LEU A 439 -18.46 21.87 29.92
C LEU A 439 -19.25 22.28 31.17
N MET A 440 -18.64 23.08 32.02
CA MET A 440 -19.21 23.47 33.30
C MET A 440 -19.21 24.98 33.48
N LYS A 441 -20.26 25.50 34.12
CA LYS A 441 -20.27 26.87 34.62
C LYS A 441 -19.86 26.88 36.09
N PRO A 442 -18.87 27.71 36.50
CA PRO A 442 -18.61 27.94 37.91
C PRO A 442 -19.89 28.51 38.53
N SER A 443 -20.44 27.79 39.49
CA SER A 443 -21.58 28.27 40.28
C SER A 443 -21.06 28.87 41.58
N SER A 444 -21.82 29.80 42.17
CA SER A 444 -21.48 30.36 43.50
C SER A 444 -21.67 29.34 44.63
N LEU A 445 -22.31 28.21 44.33
CA LEU A 445 -22.45 27.05 45.22
C LEU A 445 -21.27 26.11 44.94
N SER A 446 -20.78 25.37 45.93
CA SER A 446 -19.53 24.60 45.83
C SER A 446 -19.55 23.43 44.83
N THR A 447 -20.56 23.34 43.97
CA THR A 447 -20.72 22.29 42.96
C THR A 447 -20.84 22.98 41.59
N ALA A 448 -19.90 22.69 40.69
CA ALA A 448 -20.00 23.14 39.31
C ALA A 448 -21.21 22.46 38.65
N VAL A 449 -21.94 23.20 37.80
CA VAL A 449 -23.08 22.65 37.06
C VAL A 449 -22.60 22.31 35.66
N THR A 450 -22.67 21.03 35.30
CA THR A 450 -22.44 20.58 33.92
C THR A 450 -23.51 21.17 33.01
N LEU A 451 -23.08 21.98 32.04
CA LEU A 451 -23.93 22.57 31.04
C LEU A 451 -24.20 21.58 29.90
N GLU A 452 -23.14 20.93 29.44
CA GLU A 452 -23.17 20.13 28.22
C GLU A 452 -21.98 19.16 28.22
N ARG A 453 -22.19 17.96 27.68
CA ARG A 453 -21.12 17.00 27.41
C ARG A 453 -20.79 17.02 25.93
N LEU A 454 -19.54 17.27 25.60
CA LEU A 454 -19.00 17.18 24.25
C LEU A 454 -18.41 15.79 24.05
N VAL A 455 -18.75 15.15 22.93
CA VAL A 455 -18.12 13.91 22.49
C VAL A 455 -16.97 14.24 21.56
N VAL A 456 -15.82 13.59 21.77
CA VAL A 456 -14.63 13.75 20.93
C VAL A 456 -14.76 12.84 19.71
N GLY A 457 -14.47 13.37 18.52
CA GLY A 457 -14.50 12.60 17.27
C GLY A 457 -13.47 13.06 16.25
N ARG A 458 -13.07 12.12 15.38
CA ARG A 458 -12.27 12.41 14.20
C ARG A 458 -13.14 12.66 12.98
N LEU A 459 -12.78 13.68 12.21
CA LEU A 459 -13.39 14.00 10.92
C LEU A 459 -12.71 13.22 9.78
N PRO A 460 -13.37 13.03 8.62
CA PRO A 460 -12.77 12.37 7.46
C PRO A 460 -11.49 13.05 6.92
N ASN A 461 -11.35 14.36 7.16
CA ASN A 461 -10.14 15.13 6.86
C ASN A 461 -9.05 14.98 7.93
N TRP A 462 -9.23 14.12 8.95
CA TRP A 462 -8.35 13.94 10.10
C TRP A 462 -8.23 15.18 10.99
N GLY A 463 -9.22 16.07 10.97
CA GLY A 463 -9.41 17.13 11.97
C GLY A 463 -10.10 16.59 13.22
N TRP A 464 -10.02 17.32 14.32
CA TRP A 464 -10.73 16.96 15.57
C TRP A 464 -12.02 17.75 15.69
N GLU A 465 -13.06 17.09 16.16
CA GLU A 465 -14.34 17.69 16.49
C GLU A 465 -14.72 17.36 17.93
N LEU A 466 -15.22 18.35 18.66
CA LEU A 466 -15.87 18.20 19.95
C LEU A 466 -17.35 18.57 19.74
N ARG A 467 -18.23 17.58 19.78
CA ARG A 467 -19.65 17.76 19.46
C ARG A 467 -20.52 17.53 20.68
N GLY A 468 -21.26 18.56 21.07
CA GLY A 468 -22.35 18.49 22.02
C GLY A 468 -23.72 18.56 21.33
N THR A 469 -24.77 18.66 22.14
CA THR A 469 -26.15 18.83 21.67
C THR A 469 -26.38 20.17 20.97
N ASN A 470 -25.78 21.24 21.51
CA ASN A 470 -25.95 22.62 21.04
C ASN A 470 -24.64 23.25 20.57
N SER A 471 -23.50 22.70 20.97
CA SER A 471 -22.17 23.26 20.72
C SER A 471 -21.34 22.36 19.82
N ILE A 472 -20.59 22.95 18.89
CA ILE A 472 -19.57 22.23 18.12
C ILE A 472 -18.27 23.03 18.12
N PHE A 473 -17.18 22.33 18.40
CA PHE A 473 -15.82 22.85 18.27
C PHE A 473 -15.09 22.03 17.21
N ARG A 474 -14.45 22.69 16.25
CA ARG A 474 -13.58 22.02 15.28
C ARG A 474 -12.18 22.59 15.34
N ALA A 475 -11.19 21.72 15.41
CA ALA A 475 -9.80 22.13 15.45
C ALA A 475 -9.42 22.82 14.13
N LEU A 476 -8.89 24.04 14.24
CA LEU A 476 -8.31 24.75 13.11
C LEU A 476 -7.00 24.08 12.71
N GLY A 477 -6.71 24.06 11.41
CA GLY A 477 -5.41 23.58 10.91
C GLY A 477 -4.28 24.46 11.41
N ASP A 478 -3.10 23.87 11.62
CA ASP A 478 -1.83 24.57 11.91
C ASP A 478 -1.34 25.45 10.75
N GLY A 479 -2.22 25.86 9.82
CA GLY A 479 -1.91 26.66 8.64
C GLY A 479 -1.37 28.02 9.02
N ASN A 480 -0.08 28.06 9.34
CA ASN A 480 0.80 29.20 9.55
C ASN A 480 0.09 30.46 10.10
N ASN A 481 -0.42 30.35 11.33
CA ASN A 481 -1.01 31.46 12.08
C ASN A 481 -0.04 32.65 12.31
N ASN A 482 1.25 32.51 12.00
CA ASN A 482 2.23 33.59 12.15
C ASN A 482 2.14 34.67 11.07
N ASN A 483 1.35 34.47 10.00
CA ASN A 483 1.16 35.47 8.95
C ASN A 483 -0.29 35.86 8.66
N ARG A 484 -1.27 35.38 9.45
CA ARG A 484 -2.61 36.01 9.53
C ARG A 484 -2.47 37.28 10.39
N HIS A 485 -1.70 38.23 9.87
CA HIS A 485 -1.55 39.55 10.45
C HIS A 485 -2.94 40.18 10.52
N ILE A 486 -3.25 40.69 11.70
CA ILE A 486 -4.37 41.56 12.04
C ILE A 486 -4.23 42.83 11.19
N GLU A 487 -4.60 42.76 9.93
CA GLU A 487 -4.94 43.92 9.12
C GLU A 487 -6.26 43.55 8.45
N GLY A 488 -7.30 44.34 8.74
CA GLY A 488 -8.70 44.08 8.34
C GLY A 488 -8.94 44.14 6.84
N GLY A 489 -8.26 43.30 6.07
CA GLY A 489 -8.60 42.93 4.71
C GLY A 489 -9.32 41.60 4.75
N ALA A 490 -10.54 41.57 4.22
CA ALA A 490 -11.34 40.37 4.06
C ALA A 490 -10.54 39.27 3.36
N THR A 491 -9.98 38.33 4.13
CA THR A 491 -9.75 36.98 3.62
C THR A 491 -11.14 36.48 3.27
N THR A 492 -11.42 36.28 1.99
CA THR A 492 -12.70 35.81 1.48
C THR A 492 -13.22 34.68 2.36
N ASP A 493 -14.41 34.86 2.94
CA ASP A 493 -15.03 33.97 3.93
C ASP A 493 -15.13 32.49 3.48
N ASP A 494 -14.95 32.24 2.18
CA ASP A 494 -15.06 30.95 1.48
C ASP A 494 -14.10 29.83 1.98
N GLU A 495 -12.89 30.14 2.47
CA GLU A 495 -11.95 29.08 2.92
C GLU A 495 -12.30 28.53 4.32
N ASP A 496 -12.79 29.38 5.22
CA ASP A 496 -13.16 28.98 6.57
C ASP A 496 -14.48 28.17 6.58
N ASP A 497 -15.34 28.35 5.57
CA ASP A 497 -16.58 27.58 5.44
C ASP A 497 -16.36 26.15 4.93
N LYS A 498 -15.23 25.86 4.26
CA LYS A 498 -14.86 24.47 3.91
C LYS A 498 -14.68 23.58 5.13
N LEU A 499 -14.28 24.15 6.28
CA LEU A 499 -14.18 23.39 7.53
C LEU A 499 -15.55 22.89 7.99
N TRP A 500 -16.63 23.56 7.60
CA TRP A 500 -17.99 23.33 8.07
C TRP A 500 -18.94 22.82 6.97
N GLU A 501 -18.41 22.62 5.76
CA GLU A 501 -19.17 22.29 4.55
C GLU A 501 -20.04 21.04 4.73
N ASP A 502 -19.60 20.01 5.44
CA ASP A 502 -20.42 18.82 5.73
C ASP A 502 -21.68 19.13 6.58
N LEU A 503 -21.64 20.17 7.41
CA LEU A 503 -22.76 20.62 8.23
C LEU A 503 -23.58 21.73 7.56
N THR A 504 -22.97 22.51 6.66
CA THR A 504 -23.61 23.69 6.04
C THR A 504 -24.05 23.46 4.59
N SER A 505 -23.44 22.55 3.83
CA SER A 505 -23.74 22.31 2.40
C SER A 505 -25.17 21.83 2.14
N ASN A 506 -25.74 21.07 3.07
CA ASN A 506 -27.12 20.59 2.99
C ASN A 506 -28.14 21.57 3.56
N MET A 507 -27.69 22.73 4.06
CA MET A 507 -28.62 23.76 4.52
C MET A 507 -29.20 24.48 3.31
N ILE A 508 -30.51 24.34 3.11
CA ILE A 508 -31.25 25.09 2.09
C ILE A 508 -31.12 26.58 2.41
N ILE A 509 -30.45 27.31 1.52
CA ILE A 509 -30.37 28.77 1.57
C ILE A 509 -31.61 29.30 0.87
N GLN A 510 -32.59 29.78 1.62
CA GLN A 510 -33.72 30.49 1.02
C GLN A 510 -33.35 31.95 0.75
N GLU A 511 -33.66 32.43 -0.45
CA GLU A 511 -33.49 33.85 -0.77
C GLU A 511 -34.34 34.69 0.18
N ARG A 512 -33.74 35.77 0.69
CA ARG A 512 -34.39 36.71 1.60
C ARG A 512 -35.67 37.25 0.97
N GLN A 513 -36.81 37.06 1.63
CA GLN A 513 -38.06 37.64 1.17
C GLN A 513 -38.02 39.18 1.25
N GLY A 514 -38.51 39.85 0.20
CA GLY A 514 -38.33 41.29 -0.01
C GLY A 514 -39.01 42.21 1.03
N TRP A 515 -39.91 41.68 1.86
CA TRP A 515 -40.60 42.41 2.92
C TRP A 515 -39.81 42.49 4.24
N ILE A 516 -38.73 41.72 4.40
CA ILE A 516 -37.85 41.83 5.56
C ILE A 516 -36.96 43.06 5.37
N THR A 517 -37.28 44.18 6.02
CA THR A 517 -36.52 45.44 5.91
C THR A 517 -35.20 45.39 6.70
N THR A 518 -34.07 45.66 6.04
CA THR A 518 -32.76 45.79 6.71
C THR A 518 -32.65 47.14 7.38
N ASN A 519 -32.60 47.17 8.70
CA ASN A 519 -31.94 48.28 9.38
C ASN A 519 -30.42 48.07 9.24
N ASN A 520 -29.68 49.11 8.85
CA ASN A 520 -28.21 49.09 8.64
C ASN A 520 -27.38 48.64 9.88
N ARG A 521 -28.00 48.41 11.03
CA ARG A 521 -27.34 47.93 12.26
C ARG A 521 -27.22 46.42 12.35
N THR A 522 -27.94 45.66 11.52
CA THR A 522 -27.89 44.19 11.50
C THR A 522 -27.72 43.74 10.07
N ARG A 523 -26.47 43.72 9.60
CA ARG A 523 -26.12 43.00 8.38
C ARG A 523 -26.41 41.53 8.65
N TRP A 524 -27.39 40.97 7.95
CA TRP A 524 -27.84 39.59 8.17
C TRP A 524 -26.91 38.66 7.40
N GLU A 525 -26.10 37.88 8.12
CA GLU A 525 -25.05 36.99 7.58
C GLU A 525 -25.49 35.51 7.59
N THR A 526 -26.79 35.20 7.63
CA THR A 526 -27.28 33.83 7.87
C THR A 526 -28.28 33.33 6.83
N ASN A 527 -28.26 32.01 6.61
CA ASN A 527 -29.22 31.27 5.80
C ASN A 527 -30.52 31.07 6.59
N TYR A 528 -31.67 31.29 5.95
CA TYR A 528 -32.98 31.17 6.55
C TYR A 528 -33.78 30.03 5.91
N ARG A 529 -34.68 29.42 6.69
CA ARG A 529 -35.73 28.54 6.20
C ARG A 529 -37.08 29.11 6.62
N GLU A 530 -37.97 29.31 5.67
CA GLU A 530 -39.38 29.60 5.93
C GLU A 530 -39.94 28.44 6.76
N ILE A 531 -40.74 28.79 7.77
CA ILE A 531 -41.46 27.77 8.54
C ILE A 531 -42.41 27.13 7.55
N PRO A 532 -42.33 25.79 7.31
CA PRO A 532 -43.33 25.15 6.48
C PRO A 532 -44.68 25.50 7.09
N ASP A 533 -45.59 26.02 6.26
CA ASP A 533 -46.91 26.37 6.76
C ASP A 533 -47.65 25.08 7.22
N ASP A 534 -48.80 25.25 7.87
CA ASP A 534 -49.57 24.11 8.37
C ASP A 534 -49.95 23.11 7.25
N GLU A 535 -49.90 23.50 5.96
CA GLU A 535 -50.13 22.60 4.83
C GLU A 535 -48.86 21.86 4.41
N ASP A 536 -47.70 22.53 4.36
CA ASP A 536 -46.41 21.91 4.09
C ASP A 536 -46.02 20.88 5.15
N CYS A 537 -46.38 21.13 6.43
CA CYS A 537 -46.16 20.20 7.53
C CYS A 537 -46.96 18.89 7.40
N LYS A 538 -48.03 18.85 6.59
CA LYS A 538 -48.81 17.64 6.33
C LYS A 538 -48.21 16.74 5.24
N ILE A 539 -47.28 17.27 4.43
CA ILE A 539 -46.65 16.56 3.31
C ILE A 539 -45.34 15.90 3.74
N LEU A 540 -44.75 16.35 4.85
CA LEU A 540 -43.57 15.73 5.44
C LEU A 540 -44.01 14.47 6.19
N ASP A 541 -43.66 13.29 5.66
CA ASP A 541 -43.74 12.02 6.39
C ASP A 541 -42.66 12.03 7.49
N TRP A 542 -43.04 12.35 8.74
CA TRP A 542 -42.20 12.17 9.92
C TRP A 542 -42.54 10.87 10.65
#